data_AF-A0A7S3SKQ0-F1
#
_entry.id   AF-A0A7S3SKQ0-F1
#
_cell.length_a   1.000
_cell.length_b   1.000
_cell.length_c   1.000
_cell.angle_alpha   90.00
_cell.angle_beta   90.00
_cell.angle_gamma   90.00
#
_symmetry.space_group_name_H-M   'P 1'
#
loop_
_entity.id
_entity.type
_entity.pdbx_description
1 polymer ?
#
loop_
_entity_poly.entity_id
_entity_poly.type
_entity_poly.pdbx_seq_one_letter_code
_entity_poly.pdbx_strand_id
1 'polypeptide(L)'
;CMAIGFAVFLGHCVLIPVDGCSINPTRSFGPALVAYAAYEKTDAFDSMWLFFVAPLMGAALAAGVYKAMDKASSMMKIASAAMAEYIAMTLFVVIGVGSAMGVAKEEGMAWVLQVALSFGLAITALAYAIGAYSGGHINCAVTLGLVLTGNCSWQQGLANFAAQMLGSVTGSLMLLGIFPEAMDKTGGLGTNSISEGFSWGNAFTGELIMTFLLVFVVLQTAVNPNSEGNRSLACMAIGFA
;
A
#
# COMPACT_ATOMS: atom_id res chain seq x y z
N CYS A 1 13.24 5.85 10.46
CA CYS A 1 14.03 4.84 9.73
C CYS A 1 13.21 3.62 9.27
N MET A 2 12.33 3.02 10.10
CA MET A 2 11.55 1.82 9.72
C MET A 2 10.66 1.99 8.48
N ALA A 3 9.92 3.09 8.36
CA ALA A 3 9.03 3.32 7.22
C ALA A 3 9.76 3.37 5.86
N ILE A 4 11.01 3.83 5.84
CA ILE A 4 11.84 3.84 4.62
C ILE A 4 12.17 2.39 4.20
N GLY A 5 12.56 1.54 5.15
CA GLY A 5 12.83 0.13 4.88
C GLY A 5 11.60 -0.61 4.37
N PHE A 6 10.42 -0.36 4.96
CA PHE A 6 9.16 -0.92 4.46
C PHE A 6 8.83 -0.41 3.05
N ALA A 7 8.97 0.88 2.77
CA ALA A 7 8.74 1.41 1.42
C ALA A 7 9.62 0.72 0.36
N VAL A 8 10.89 0.47 0.67
CA VAL A 8 11.80 -0.27 -0.22
C VAL A 8 11.35 -1.72 -0.39
N PHE A 9 11.01 -2.42 0.69
CA PHE A 9 10.51 -3.80 0.65
C PHE A 9 9.27 -3.91 -0.23
N LEU A 10 8.29 -3.03 -0.03
CA LEU A 10 7.02 -3.02 -0.77
C LEU A 10 7.22 -2.73 -2.26
N GLY A 11 8.15 -1.82 -2.61
CA GLY A 11 8.54 -1.60 -4.01
C GLY A 11 9.05 -2.88 -4.66
N HIS A 12 9.87 -3.65 -3.94
CA HIS A 12 10.40 -4.92 -4.44
C HIS A 12 9.30 -5.98 -4.61
N CYS A 13 8.33 -6.07 -3.70
CA CYS A 13 7.22 -7.00 -3.80
C CYS A 13 6.36 -6.83 -5.05
N VAL A 14 6.30 -5.61 -5.61
CA VAL A 14 5.56 -5.30 -6.85
C VAL A 14 6.46 -5.36 -8.07
N LEU A 15 7.64 -4.72 -8.02
CA LEU A 15 8.43 -4.43 -9.21
C LEU A 15 9.51 -5.47 -9.52
N ILE A 16 9.88 -6.37 -8.59
CA ILE A 16 10.83 -7.45 -8.92
C ILE A 16 10.35 -8.27 -10.12
N PRO A 17 9.10 -8.76 -10.16
CA PRO A 17 8.59 -9.52 -11.31
C PRO A 17 8.48 -8.71 -12.61
N VAL A 18 8.48 -7.37 -12.51
CA VAL A 18 8.29 -6.46 -13.65
C VAL A 18 9.62 -6.04 -14.26
N ASP A 19 10.54 -5.52 -13.44
CA ASP A 19 11.80 -4.91 -13.91
C ASP A 19 13.01 -5.15 -12.98
N GLY A 20 12.86 -5.98 -11.94
CA GLY A 20 13.91 -6.22 -10.94
C GLY A 20 14.00 -5.12 -9.86
N CYS A 21 13.02 -4.23 -9.80
CA CYS A 21 12.83 -3.14 -8.84
C CYS A 21 14.06 -2.25 -8.64
N SER A 22 14.26 -1.28 -9.52
CA SER A 22 15.32 -0.27 -9.34
C SER A 22 15.05 0.66 -8.15
N ILE A 23 13.99 1.47 -8.26
CA ILE A 23 13.55 2.56 -7.35
C ILE A 23 14.65 3.52 -6.87
N ASN A 24 15.87 3.42 -7.42
CA ASN A 24 17.04 4.19 -7.05
C ASN A 24 18.05 4.12 -8.22
N PRO A 25 18.32 5.25 -8.90
CA PRO A 25 19.24 5.27 -10.03
C PRO A 25 20.64 4.75 -9.69
N THR A 26 21.13 5.04 -8.48
CA THR A 26 22.45 4.59 -8.04
C THR A 26 22.51 3.08 -7.82
N ARG A 27 21.40 2.47 -7.36
CA ARG A 27 21.26 1.01 -7.21
C ARG A 27 21.31 0.29 -8.55
N SER A 28 20.77 0.88 -9.62
CA SER A 28 20.81 0.29 -10.96
C SER A 28 22.12 0.54 -11.72
N PHE A 29 22.70 1.73 -11.59
CA PHE A 29 23.88 2.13 -12.36
C PHE A 29 25.12 1.27 -12.07
N GLY A 30 25.41 1.03 -10.79
CA GLY A 30 26.62 0.28 -10.39
C GLY A 30 26.69 -1.13 -10.98
N PRO A 31 25.67 -1.99 -10.76
CA PRO A 31 25.63 -3.33 -11.35
C PRO A 31 25.71 -3.33 -12.88
N ALA A 32 25.07 -2.37 -13.56
CA ALA A 32 25.11 -2.28 -15.02
C ALA A 32 26.52 -1.95 -15.53
N LEU A 33 27.20 -0.99 -14.91
CA LEU A 33 28.57 -0.62 -15.26
C LEU A 33 29.53 -1.80 -15.08
N VAL A 34 29.45 -2.49 -13.94
CA VAL A 34 30.30 -3.65 -13.66
C VAL A 34 29.96 -4.80 -14.61
N ALA A 35 28.69 -5.05 -14.90
CA ALA A 35 28.30 -6.12 -15.82
C ALA A 35 28.75 -5.84 -17.26
N TYR A 36 28.70 -4.59 -17.71
CA TYR A 36 29.23 -4.18 -19.00
C TYR A 36 30.74 -4.39 -19.07
N ALA A 37 31.49 -4.01 -18.03
CA ALA A 37 32.94 -4.08 -18.01
C ALA A 37 33.51 -5.49 -17.76
N ALA A 38 32.86 -6.29 -16.90
CA ALA A 38 33.39 -7.58 -16.44
C ALA A 38 32.75 -8.79 -17.13
N TYR A 39 31.52 -8.66 -17.64
CA TYR A 39 30.77 -9.76 -18.27
C TYR A 39 30.40 -9.47 -19.73
N GLU A 40 30.93 -8.39 -20.31
CA GLU A 40 30.64 -7.93 -21.68
C GLU A 40 29.12 -7.81 -21.97
N LYS A 41 28.34 -7.51 -20.93
CA LYS A 41 26.88 -7.40 -21.02
C LYS A 41 26.49 -6.04 -21.61
N THR A 42 26.37 -5.97 -22.93
CA THR A 42 26.15 -4.70 -23.68
C THR A 42 24.75 -4.13 -23.53
N ASP A 43 23.73 -4.97 -23.31
CA ASP A 43 22.32 -4.59 -23.12
C ASP A 43 22.03 -3.96 -21.74
N ALA A 44 23.01 -3.96 -20.81
CA ALA A 44 22.85 -3.46 -19.45
C ALA A 44 22.45 -1.97 -19.38
N PHE A 45 22.71 -1.20 -20.44
CA PHE A 45 22.40 0.23 -20.52
C PHE A 45 21.15 0.57 -21.34
N ASP A 46 20.56 -0.38 -22.07
CA ASP A 46 19.45 -0.13 -23.01
C ASP A 46 18.24 0.52 -22.34
N SER A 47 17.90 0.01 -21.15
CA SER A 47 16.77 0.50 -20.34
C SER A 47 17.21 1.44 -19.20
N MET A 48 18.49 1.81 -19.11
CA MET A 48 19.03 2.54 -17.96
C MET A 48 18.34 3.90 -17.72
N TRP A 49 17.93 4.57 -18.79
CA TRP A 49 17.24 5.86 -18.69
C TRP A 49 15.94 5.76 -17.87
N LEU A 50 15.21 4.63 -17.95
CA LEU A 50 13.98 4.39 -17.18
C LEU A 50 14.28 4.46 -15.67
N PHE A 51 15.37 3.83 -15.24
CA PHE A 51 15.81 3.75 -13.85
C PHE A 51 16.36 5.07 -13.31
N PHE A 52 16.55 6.09 -14.17
CA PHE A 52 16.83 7.46 -13.75
C PHE A 52 15.57 8.32 -13.79
N VAL A 53 14.92 8.38 -14.95
CA VAL A 53 13.80 9.29 -15.20
C VAL A 53 12.61 8.97 -14.30
N ALA A 54 12.18 7.71 -14.23
CA ALA A 54 10.98 7.35 -13.47
C ALA A 54 11.15 7.57 -11.95
N PRO A 55 12.25 7.13 -11.28
CA PRO A 55 12.44 7.42 -9.86
C PRO A 55 12.56 8.92 -9.55
N LEU A 56 13.23 9.70 -10.40
CA LEU A 56 13.35 11.15 -10.21
C LEU A 56 12.02 11.87 -10.39
N MET A 57 11.21 11.46 -11.37
CA MET A 57 9.84 11.94 -11.52
C MET A 57 8.97 11.57 -10.31
N GLY A 58 9.08 10.33 -9.83
CA GLY A 58 8.41 9.88 -8.62
C GLY A 58 8.77 10.71 -7.39
N ALA A 59 10.06 11.03 -7.21
CA ALA A 59 10.54 11.89 -6.13
C ALA A 59 9.97 13.33 -6.24
N ALA A 60 9.94 13.90 -7.45
CA ALA A 60 9.37 15.23 -7.68
C ALA A 60 7.85 15.25 -7.41
N LEU A 61 7.12 14.23 -7.85
CA LEU A 61 5.69 14.07 -7.57
C LEU A 61 5.42 13.94 -6.06
N ALA A 62 6.19 13.10 -5.36
CA ALA A 62 6.06 12.93 -3.91
C ALA A 62 6.31 14.25 -3.16
N ALA A 63 7.33 15.03 -3.57
CA ALA A 63 7.59 16.34 -2.98
C ALA A 63 6.45 17.34 -3.23
N GLY A 64 5.84 17.32 -4.42
CA GLY A 64 4.67 18.13 -4.74
C GLY A 64 3.46 17.77 -3.89
N VAL A 65 3.17 16.47 -3.77
CA VAL A 65 2.09 15.93 -2.93
C VAL A 65 2.29 16.29 -1.46
N TYR A 66 3.51 16.14 -0.93
CA TYR A 66 3.85 16.52 0.44
C TYR A 66 3.52 18.00 0.71
N LYS A 67 3.96 18.91 -0.17
CA LYS A 67 3.65 20.35 -0.04
C LYS A 67 2.16 20.65 -0.14
N ALA A 68 1.44 19.94 -1.01
CA ALA A 68 0.00 20.12 -1.16
C ALA A 68 -0.77 19.66 0.09
N MET A 69 -0.40 18.51 0.66
CA MET A 69 -0.98 17.98 1.90
C MET A 69 -0.69 18.90 3.09
N ASP A 70 0.56 19.35 3.24
CA ASP A 70 0.96 20.26 4.31
C ASP A 70 0.16 21.58 4.25
N LYS A 71 0.06 22.17 3.05
CA LYS A 71 -0.77 23.36 2.82
C LYS A 71 -2.25 23.10 3.12
N ALA A 72 -2.82 21.99 2.65
CA ALA A 72 -4.21 21.64 2.91
C ALA A 72 -4.47 21.46 4.41
N SER A 73 -3.54 20.86 5.15
CA SER A 73 -3.65 20.65 6.60
C SER A 73 -3.79 21.95 7.38
N SER A 74 -3.11 23.01 6.92
CA SER A 74 -3.18 24.34 7.52
C SER A 74 -4.49 25.09 7.24
N MET A 75 -5.18 24.76 6.13
CA MET A 75 -6.35 25.51 5.64
C MET A 75 -7.68 24.78 5.89
N MET A 76 -7.72 23.47 5.67
CA MET A 76 -8.94 22.64 5.68
C MET A 76 -8.62 21.21 6.14
N LYS A 77 -8.79 20.94 7.44
CA LYS A 77 -8.46 19.64 8.06
C LYS A 77 -9.12 18.44 7.36
N ILE A 78 -10.42 18.52 7.06
CA ILE A 78 -11.16 17.42 6.41
C ILE A 78 -10.65 17.17 4.98
N ALA A 79 -10.34 18.23 4.22
CA ALA A 79 -9.80 18.09 2.87
C ALA A 79 -8.40 17.46 2.90
N SER A 80 -7.57 17.85 3.87
CA SER A 80 -6.27 17.23 4.09
C SER A 80 -6.37 15.75 4.46
N ALA A 81 -7.32 15.39 5.33
CA ALA A 81 -7.57 14.00 5.73
C ALA A 81 -8.01 13.17 4.52
N ALA A 82 -8.99 13.66 3.74
CA ALA A 82 -9.47 12.98 2.54
C ALA A 82 -8.37 12.82 1.49
N MET A 83 -7.56 13.86 1.25
CA MET A 83 -6.40 13.77 0.34
C MET A 83 -5.40 12.70 0.79
N ALA A 84 -5.10 12.66 2.09
CA ALA A 84 -4.18 11.68 2.66
C ALA A 84 -4.70 10.24 2.49
N GLU A 85 -5.97 10.00 2.82
CA GLU A 85 -6.64 8.71 2.65
C GLU A 85 -6.70 8.26 1.18
N TYR A 86 -6.99 9.18 0.26
CA TYR A 86 -6.99 8.89 -1.18
C TYR A 86 -5.62 8.42 -1.67
N ILE A 87 -4.55 9.15 -1.33
CA ILE A 87 -3.19 8.82 -1.75
C ILE A 87 -2.76 7.48 -1.14
N ALA A 88 -2.98 7.30 0.16
CA ALA A 88 -2.60 6.08 0.85
C ALA A 88 -3.37 4.88 0.31
N MET A 89 -4.67 4.99 0.07
CA MET A 89 -5.46 3.90 -0.50
C MET A 89 -5.05 3.58 -1.95
N THR A 90 -4.71 4.60 -2.75
CA THR A 90 -4.16 4.40 -4.11
C THR A 90 -2.88 3.56 -4.05
N LEU A 91 -1.92 3.96 -3.20
CA LEU A 91 -0.66 3.26 -3.02
C LEU A 91 -0.88 1.86 -2.42
N PHE A 92 -1.80 1.71 -1.48
CA PHE A 92 -2.12 0.44 -0.85
C PHE A 92 -2.63 -0.59 -1.85
N VAL A 93 -3.51 -0.19 -2.78
CA VAL A 93 -3.96 -1.06 -3.86
C VAL A 93 -2.81 -1.40 -4.80
N VAL A 94 -2.02 -0.41 -5.26
CA VAL A 94 -0.86 -0.65 -6.14
C VAL A 94 0.11 -1.64 -5.49
N ILE A 95 0.34 -1.54 -4.19
CA ILE A 95 1.28 -2.39 -3.46
C ILE A 95 0.70 -3.78 -3.20
N GLY A 96 -0.44 -3.86 -2.49
CA GLY A 96 -1.01 -5.13 -2.08
C GLY A 96 -1.51 -5.94 -3.27
N VAL A 97 -2.37 -5.34 -4.10
CA VAL A 97 -2.93 -6.00 -5.28
C VAL A 97 -1.86 -6.23 -6.34
N GLY A 98 -0.98 -5.25 -6.59
CA GLY A 98 0.13 -5.42 -7.53
C GLY A 98 1.10 -6.53 -7.13
N SER A 99 1.35 -6.73 -5.83
CA SER A 99 2.15 -7.87 -5.38
C SER A 99 1.48 -9.21 -5.74
N ALA A 100 0.16 -9.32 -5.55
CA ALA A 100 -0.59 -10.53 -5.92
C ALA A 100 -0.59 -10.76 -7.44
N MET A 101 -0.76 -9.71 -8.24
CA MET A 101 -0.71 -9.81 -9.71
C MET A 101 0.62 -10.37 -10.22
N GLY A 102 1.74 -10.09 -9.53
CA GLY A 102 3.06 -10.59 -9.91
C GLY A 102 3.35 -12.05 -9.53
N VAL A 103 2.77 -12.57 -8.44
CA VAL A 103 3.17 -13.87 -7.86
C VAL A 103 2.03 -14.84 -7.52
N ALA A 104 0.75 -14.47 -7.69
CA ALA A 104 -0.36 -15.34 -7.32
C ALA A 104 -0.30 -16.70 -8.01
N LYS A 105 -0.72 -17.76 -7.30
CA LYS A 105 -0.78 -19.14 -7.82
C LYS A 105 0.58 -19.71 -8.28
N GLU A 106 1.70 -19.11 -7.90
CA GLU A 106 3.00 -19.77 -8.01
C GLU A 106 3.05 -21.06 -7.18
N GLU A 107 3.93 -21.98 -7.56
CA GLU A 107 4.06 -23.27 -6.89
C GLU A 107 4.48 -23.09 -5.41
N GLY A 108 3.76 -23.75 -4.50
CA GLY A 108 3.99 -23.65 -3.05
C GLY A 108 3.22 -22.51 -2.37
N MET A 109 3.61 -22.21 -1.13
CA MET A 109 2.89 -21.26 -0.25
C MET A 109 3.62 -19.92 -0.07
N ALA A 110 4.79 -19.74 -0.69
CA ALA A 110 5.60 -18.53 -0.53
C ALA A 110 4.88 -17.27 -1.03
N TRP A 111 4.12 -17.38 -2.12
CA TRP A 111 3.37 -16.26 -2.67
C TRP A 111 2.28 -15.76 -1.72
N VAL A 112 1.62 -16.65 -0.98
CA VAL A 112 0.61 -16.27 0.04
C VAL A 112 1.26 -15.43 1.12
N LEU A 113 2.43 -15.87 1.62
CA LEU A 113 3.18 -15.13 2.63
C LEU A 113 3.68 -13.78 2.10
N GLN A 114 4.21 -13.73 0.87
CA GLN A 114 4.66 -12.49 0.25
C GLN A 114 3.51 -11.48 0.12
N VAL A 115 2.35 -11.92 -0.36
CA VAL A 115 1.16 -11.06 -0.50
C VAL A 115 0.68 -10.58 0.87
N ALA A 116 0.56 -11.48 1.85
CA ALA A 116 0.15 -11.12 3.22
C ALA A 116 1.11 -10.10 3.85
N LEU A 117 2.43 -10.32 3.73
CA LEU A 117 3.44 -9.36 4.21
C LEU A 117 3.38 -8.03 3.46
N SER A 118 3.08 -8.04 2.16
CA SER A 118 2.94 -6.81 1.36
C SER A 118 1.77 -5.97 1.85
N PHE A 119 0.59 -6.57 2.08
CA PHE A 119 -0.56 -5.87 2.64
C PHE A 119 -0.28 -5.35 4.06
N GLY A 120 0.29 -6.19 4.94
CA GLY A 120 0.56 -5.82 6.33
C GLY A 120 1.59 -4.69 6.47
N LEU A 121 2.71 -4.79 5.75
CA LEU A 121 3.74 -3.76 5.76
C LEU A 121 3.28 -2.49 5.02
N ALA A 122 2.39 -2.60 4.03
CA ALA A 122 1.80 -1.44 3.36
C ALA A 122 0.92 -0.62 4.30
N ILE A 123 0.00 -1.25 5.04
CA ILE A 123 -0.76 -0.52 6.09
C ILE A 123 0.21 0.07 7.11
N THR A 124 1.19 -0.71 7.57
CA THR A 124 2.17 -0.22 8.55
C THR A 124 2.84 1.06 8.07
N ALA A 125 3.44 1.04 6.87
CA ALA A 125 4.18 2.18 6.32
C ALA A 125 3.27 3.38 6.02
N LEU A 126 2.12 3.15 5.40
CA LEU A 126 1.22 4.21 4.97
C LEU A 126 0.50 4.86 6.15
N ALA A 127 0.03 4.07 7.13
CA ALA A 127 -0.59 4.61 8.34
C ALA A 127 0.41 5.46 9.15
N TYR A 128 1.69 5.05 9.24
CA TYR A 128 2.74 5.91 9.79
C TYR A 128 2.92 7.21 9.01
N ALA A 129 2.84 7.16 7.68
CA ALA A 129 3.06 8.32 6.83
C ALA A 129 1.91 9.35 6.90
N ILE A 130 0.66 8.88 6.99
CA ILE A 130 -0.52 9.75 6.89
C ILE A 130 -1.28 9.96 8.21
N GLY A 131 -0.90 9.26 9.28
CA GLY A 131 -1.61 9.30 10.56
C GLY A 131 -1.81 10.71 11.13
N ALA A 132 -0.84 11.61 10.93
CA ALA A 132 -0.93 13.00 11.37
C ALA A 132 -2.01 13.83 10.65
N TYR A 133 -2.45 13.40 9.46
CA TYR A 133 -3.41 14.13 8.64
C TYR A 133 -4.84 13.59 8.82
N SER A 134 -5.02 12.27 8.81
CA SER A 134 -6.35 11.64 8.78
C SER A 134 -6.62 10.67 9.92
N GLY A 135 -5.60 10.27 10.69
CA GLY A 135 -5.65 9.09 11.56
C GLY A 135 -5.18 7.80 10.88
N GLY A 136 -4.92 7.81 9.56
CA GLY A 136 -4.37 6.68 8.82
C GLY A 136 -5.30 5.47 8.75
N HIS A 137 -6.56 5.68 8.34
CA HIS A 137 -7.59 4.64 8.38
C HIS A 137 -7.39 3.59 7.27
N ILE A 138 -7.21 4.06 6.02
CA ILE A 138 -6.91 3.28 4.79
C ILE A 138 -7.87 2.09 4.59
N ASN A 139 -9.06 2.18 5.19
CA ASN A 139 -10.06 1.12 5.23
C ASN A 139 -11.41 1.71 5.68
N CYS A 140 -12.46 1.40 4.93
CA CYS A 140 -13.81 1.91 5.20
C CYS A 140 -14.42 1.36 6.50
N ALA A 141 -14.16 0.08 6.83
CA ALA A 141 -14.64 -0.52 8.08
C ALA A 141 -13.93 0.07 9.30
N VAL A 142 -12.62 0.34 9.20
CA VAL A 142 -11.86 1.06 10.23
C VAL A 142 -12.42 2.48 10.41
N THR A 143 -12.68 3.18 9.30
CA THR A 143 -13.28 4.51 9.32
C THR A 143 -14.64 4.51 10.03
N LEU A 144 -15.50 3.54 9.73
CA LEU A 144 -16.79 3.37 10.40
C LEU A 144 -16.61 3.11 11.91
N GLY A 145 -15.71 2.21 12.29
CA GLY A 145 -15.42 1.92 13.70
C GLY A 145 -14.95 3.15 14.48
N LEU A 146 -14.12 3.99 13.87
CA LEU A 146 -13.65 5.24 14.48
C LEU A 146 -14.76 6.30 14.60
N VAL A 147 -15.66 6.38 13.62
CA VAL A 147 -16.85 7.25 13.70
C VAL A 147 -17.78 6.79 14.82
N LEU A 148 -18.10 5.49 14.89
CA LEU A 148 -19.00 4.93 15.90
C LEU A 148 -18.48 5.08 17.33
N THR A 149 -17.16 5.10 17.51
CA THR A 149 -16.52 5.30 18.82
C THR A 149 -16.23 6.76 19.15
N GLY A 150 -16.59 7.70 18.27
CA GLY A 150 -16.38 9.14 18.47
C GLY A 150 -14.94 9.63 18.26
N ASN A 151 -14.07 8.79 17.69
CA ASN A 151 -12.66 9.13 17.41
C ASN A 151 -12.46 9.77 16.03
N CYS A 152 -13.49 9.79 15.20
CA CYS A 152 -13.55 10.52 13.95
C CYS A 152 -14.93 11.19 13.81
N SER A 153 -14.97 12.44 13.36
CA SER A 153 -16.25 13.09 13.03
C SER A 153 -16.93 12.37 11.86
N TRP A 154 -18.26 12.32 11.83
CA TRP A 154 -18.97 11.66 10.72
C TRP A 154 -18.71 12.34 9.36
N GLN A 155 -18.45 13.66 9.34
CA GLN A 155 -18.10 14.40 8.13
C GLN A 155 -16.74 13.97 7.57
N GLN A 156 -15.73 13.89 8.44
CA GLN A 156 -14.42 13.35 8.05
C GLN A 156 -14.54 11.88 7.66
N GLY A 157 -15.33 11.09 8.40
CA GLY A 157 -15.59 9.69 8.08
C GLY A 157 -16.15 9.51 6.67
N LEU A 158 -17.16 10.31 6.30
CA LEU A 158 -17.75 10.29 4.96
C LEU A 158 -16.73 10.71 3.88
N ALA A 159 -15.96 11.78 4.12
CA ALA A 159 -14.93 12.24 3.19
C ALA A 159 -13.82 11.20 2.99
N ASN A 160 -13.35 10.58 4.09
CA ASN A 160 -12.35 9.52 4.07
C ASN A 160 -12.88 8.28 3.35
N PHE A 161 -14.12 7.88 3.59
CA PHE A 161 -14.75 6.75 2.89
C PHE A 161 -14.77 6.97 1.38
N ALA A 162 -15.26 8.14 0.93
CA ALA A 162 -15.29 8.48 -0.49
C ALA A 162 -13.88 8.53 -1.09
N ALA A 163 -12.93 9.13 -0.38
CA ALA A 163 -11.53 9.20 -0.79
C ALA A 163 -10.89 7.81 -0.92
N GLN A 164 -11.17 6.89 0.01
CA GLN A 164 -10.69 5.51 -0.06
C GLN A 164 -11.28 4.79 -1.28
N MET A 165 -12.59 4.88 -1.51
CA MET A 165 -13.21 4.24 -2.69
C MET A 165 -12.60 4.76 -4.00
N LEU A 166 -12.39 6.07 -4.12
CA LEU A 166 -11.75 6.68 -5.29
C LEU A 166 -10.27 6.30 -5.42
N GLY A 167 -9.55 6.24 -4.30
CA GLY A 167 -8.15 5.84 -4.28
C GLY A 167 -7.98 4.38 -4.71
N SER A 168 -8.86 3.51 -4.25
CA SER A 168 -8.88 2.09 -4.65
C SER A 168 -9.05 1.95 -6.16
N VAL A 169 -10.03 2.63 -6.75
CA VAL A 169 -10.25 2.64 -8.21
C VAL A 169 -9.01 3.19 -8.95
N THR A 170 -8.43 4.29 -8.46
CA THR A 170 -7.24 4.88 -9.08
C THR A 170 -6.05 3.93 -9.04
N GLY A 171 -5.82 3.25 -7.91
CA GLY A 171 -4.77 2.25 -7.77
C GLY A 171 -4.96 1.09 -8.74
N SER A 172 -6.19 0.58 -8.88
CA SER A 172 -6.52 -0.46 -9.85
C SER A 172 -6.28 0.00 -11.30
N LEU A 173 -6.59 1.25 -11.64
CA LEU A 173 -6.29 1.81 -12.97
C LEU A 173 -4.79 1.93 -13.23
N MET A 174 -4.00 2.29 -12.21
CA MET A 174 -2.54 2.32 -12.32
C MET A 174 -1.96 0.91 -12.56
N LEU A 175 -2.55 -0.12 -11.96
CA LEU A 175 -2.12 -1.51 -12.16
C LEU A 175 -2.28 -1.98 -13.61
N LEU A 176 -3.28 -1.48 -14.35
CA LEU A 176 -3.40 -1.74 -15.79
C LEU A 176 -2.23 -1.15 -16.60
N GLY A 177 -1.58 -0.10 -16.09
CA GLY A 177 -0.38 0.47 -16.70
C GLY A 177 0.91 -0.26 -16.31
N ILE A 178 0.90 -1.03 -15.22
CA ILE A 178 2.07 -1.78 -14.72
C ILE A 178 2.07 -3.21 -15.24
N PHE A 179 0.90 -3.86 -15.25
CA PHE A 179 0.74 -5.26 -15.62
C PHE A 179 -0.09 -5.39 -16.91
N PRO A 180 0.50 -5.90 -18.00
CA PRO A 180 -0.27 -6.43 -19.11
C PRO A 180 -1.19 -7.56 -18.61
N GLU A 181 -2.40 -7.68 -19.18
CA GLU A 181 -3.38 -8.71 -18.79
C GLU A 181 -2.79 -10.13 -18.79
N ALA A 182 -1.98 -10.46 -19.79
CA ALA A 182 -1.31 -11.75 -19.91
C ALA A 182 -0.30 -12.05 -18.79
N MET A 183 0.18 -11.03 -18.08
CA MET A 183 1.13 -11.14 -16.97
C MET A 183 0.47 -11.04 -15.60
N ASP A 184 -0.85 -10.79 -15.53
CA ASP A 184 -1.60 -10.81 -14.29
C ASP A 184 -1.87 -12.27 -13.85
N LYS A 185 -1.12 -12.73 -12.85
CA LYS A 185 -1.27 -14.08 -12.31
C LYS A 185 -2.56 -14.29 -11.50
N THR A 186 -3.21 -13.22 -11.07
CA THR A 186 -4.54 -13.33 -10.43
C THR A 186 -5.60 -13.67 -11.48
N GLY A 187 -5.43 -13.16 -12.70
CA GLY A 187 -6.34 -13.32 -13.83
C GLY A 187 -7.58 -12.41 -13.76
N GLY A 188 -7.49 -11.30 -13.04
CA GLY A 188 -8.67 -10.47 -12.74
C GLY A 188 -8.37 -9.22 -11.92
N LEU A 189 -7.20 -8.59 -12.09
CA LEU A 189 -6.82 -7.36 -11.38
C LEU A 189 -6.88 -7.51 -9.85
N GLY A 190 -6.62 -8.72 -9.36
CA GLY A 190 -6.72 -9.13 -7.96
C GLY A 190 -8.10 -9.00 -7.33
N THR A 191 -9.18 -9.11 -8.12
CA THR A 191 -10.54 -9.18 -7.57
C THR A 191 -10.73 -10.41 -6.69
N ASN A 192 -11.45 -10.24 -5.57
CA ASN A 192 -11.80 -11.34 -4.68
C ASN A 192 -13.04 -12.09 -5.19
N SER A 193 -13.02 -13.41 -5.02
CA SER A 193 -14.14 -14.31 -5.30
C SER A 193 -14.17 -15.45 -4.29
N ILE A 194 -15.34 -16.06 -4.08
CA ILE A 194 -15.45 -17.25 -3.23
C ILE A 194 -14.72 -18.41 -3.90
N SER A 195 -13.72 -18.98 -3.23
CA SER A 195 -12.96 -20.12 -3.72
C SER A 195 -13.82 -21.37 -3.87
N GLU A 196 -13.42 -22.25 -4.80
CA GLU A 196 -14.08 -23.54 -5.01
C GLU A 196 -14.19 -24.34 -3.70
N GLY A 197 -15.35 -24.95 -3.46
CA GLY A 197 -15.64 -25.70 -2.24
C GLY A 197 -16.14 -24.88 -1.04
N PHE A 198 -16.15 -23.55 -1.11
CA PHE A 198 -16.68 -22.68 -0.05
C PHE A 198 -18.06 -22.10 -0.40
N SER A 199 -18.91 -21.93 0.61
CA SER A 199 -20.20 -21.24 0.47
C SER A 199 -20.09 -19.74 0.82
N TRP A 200 -21.10 -18.96 0.43
CA TRP A 200 -21.22 -17.56 0.86
C TRP A 200 -21.26 -17.41 2.39
N GLY A 201 -21.82 -18.38 3.11
CA GLY A 201 -21.86 -18.37 4.58
C GLY A 201 -20.47 -18.56 5.22
N ASN A 202 -19.61 -19.37 4.59
CA ASN A 202 -18.21 -19.51 5.03
C ASN A 202 -17.44 -18.20 4.80
N ALA A 203 -17.54 -17.62 3.61
CA ALA A 203 -16.90 -16.35 3.28
C ALA A 203 -17.38 -15.22 4.19
N PHE A 204 -18.70 -15.08 4.39
CA PHE A 204 -19.27 -14.09 5.29
C PHE A 204 -18.72 -14.18 6.71
N THR A 205 -18.66 -15.40 7.26
CA THR A 205 -18.15 -15.63 8.62
C THR A 205 -16.67 -15.24 8.73
N GLY A 206 -15.87 -15.61 7.72
CA GLY A 206 -14.45 -15.25 7.66
C GLY A 206 -14.24 -13.73 7.59
N GLU A 207 -14.89 -13.06 6.65
CA GLU A 207 -14.81 -11.60 6.47
C GLU A 207 -15.23 -10.85 7.73
N LEU A 208 -16.31 -11.31 8.41
CA LEU A 208 -16.78 -10.71 9.65
C LEU A 208 -15.75 -10.82 10.77
N ILE A 209 -15.18 -12.02 11.00
CA ILE A 209 -14.22 -12.26 12.09
C ILE A 209 -12.90 -11.53 11.83
N MET A 210 -12.40 -11.56 10.59
CA MET A 210 -11.12 -10.90 10.26
C MET A 210 -11.26 -9.37 10.27
N THR A 211 -12.38 -8.83 9.79
CA THR A 211 -12.66 -7.38 9.93
C THR A 211 -12.81 -6.98 11.40
N PHE A 212 -13.47 -7.82 12.22
CA PHE A 212 -13.53 -7.60 13.66
C PHE A 212 -12.14 -7.54 14.28
N LEU A 213 -11.25 -8.51 13.97
CA LEU A 213 -9.87 -8.51 14.46
C LEU A 213 -9.15 -7.21 14.09
N LEU A 214 -9.19 -6.80 12.82
CA LEU A 214 -8.56 -5.57 12.34
C LEU A 214 -9.07 -4.34 13.09
N VAL A 215 -10.39 -4.13 13.13
CA VAL A 215 -10.98 -2.94 13.77
C VAL A 215 -10.76 -2.98 15.29
N PHE A 216 -10.83 -4.15 15.90
CA PHE A 216 -10.53 -4.33 17.32
C PHE A 216 -9.09 -3.94 17.63
N VAL A 217 -8.11 -4.42 16.85
CA VAL A 217 -6.69 -4.07 17.03
C VAL A 217 -6.48 -2.57 16.84
N VAL A 218 -7.11 -1.94 15.85
CA VAL A 218 -7.05 -0.47 15.69
C VAL A 218 -7.55 0.24 16.94
N LEU A 219 -8.74 -0.13 17.44
CA LEU A 219 -9.32 0.51 18.62
C LEU A 219 -8.49 0.28 19.89
N GLN A 220 -7.93 -0.92 20.06
CA GLN A 220 -7.15 -1.25 21.25
C GLN A 220 -5.72 -0.70 21.23
N THR A 221 -5.13 -0.47 20.06
CA THR A 221 -3.73 -0.05 19.96
C THR A 221 -3.59 1.43 19.64
N ALA A 222 -4.38 1.96 18.71
CA ALA A 222 -4.29 3.35 18.26
C ALA A 222 -5.17 4.29 19.10
N VAL A 223 -6.34 3.83 19.57
CA VAL A 223 -7.35 4.68 20.23
C VAL A 223 -7.30 4.57 21.74
N ASN A 224 -7.32 3.36 22.29
CA ASN A 224 -7.47 3.11 23.73
C ASN A 224 -6.47 3.95 24.57
N PRO A 225 -6.94 4.78 25.52
CA PRO A 225 -6.05 5.57 26.38
C PRO A 225 -5.04 4.70 27.15
N ASN A 226 -5.40 3.46 27.49
CA ASN A 226 -4.52 2.54 28.21
C ASN A 226 -3.34 2.03 27.36
N SER A 227 -3.36 2.24 26.03
CA SER A 227 -2.28 1.85 25.12
C SER A 227 -1.34 3.00 24.75
N GLU A 228 -1.50 4.19 25.37
CA GLU A 228 -0.77 5.40 24.98
C GLU A 228 0.76 5.21 24.92
N GLY A 229 1.34 4.50 25.90
CA GLY A 229 2.78 4.21 25.95
C GLY A 229 3.30 3.34 24.78
N ASN A 230 2.40 2.61 24.11
CA ASN A 230 2.72 1.73 22.98
C ASN A 230 2.14 2.23 21.64
N ARG A 231 1.52 3.41 21.60
CA ARG A 231 0.86 3.93 20.40
C ARG A 231 1.82 4.10 19.21
N SER A 232 3.11 4.29 19.49
CA SER A 232 4.18 4.32 18.48
C SER A 232 4.32 3.01 17.70
N LEU A 233 3.85 1.87 18.25
CA LEU A 233 3.84 0.55 17.60
C LEU A 233 2.46 0.17 17.02
N ALA A 234 1.44 1.02 17.18
CA ALA A 234 0.07 0.70 16.75
C ALA A 234 0.00 0.35 15.26
N CYS A 235 0.66 1.12 14.39
CA CYS A 235 0.67 0.85 12.94
C CYS A 235 1.28 -0.53 12.62
N MET A 236 2.29 -0.95 13.37
CA MET A 236 2.90 -2.28 13.23
C MET A 236 1.95 -3.37 13.72
N ALA A 237 1.33 -3.19 14.89
CA ALA A 237 0.35 -4.15 15.41
C ALA A 237 -0.83 -4.33 14.46
N ILE A 238 -1.32 -3.24 13.85
CA ILE A 238 -2.40 -3.26 12.86
C ILE A 238 -1.95 -3.99 11.58
N GLY A 239 -0.72 -3.76 11.11
CA GLY A 239 -0.22 -4.42 9.90
C GLY A 239 0.04 -5.93 10.06
N PHE A 240 0.30 -6.41 11.28
CA PHE A 240 0.55 -7.83 11.56
C PHE A 240 -0.66 -8.58 12.15
N ALA A 241 -1.80 -7.92 12.30
CA ALA A 241 -3.07 -8.51 12.76
C ALA A 241 -3.85 -9.10 11.58
#